data_AF-A0A804QM12-F1
#
_entry.id   AF-A0A804QM12-F1
#
_cell.length_a   1.000
_cell.length_b   1.000
_cell.length_c   1.000
_cell.angle_alpha   90.00
_cell.angle_beta   90.00
_cell.angle_gamma   90.00
#
_symmetry.space_group_name_H-M   'P 1'
#
loop_
_entity.id
_entity.type
_entity.pdbx_description
1 polymer ?
#
loop_
_entity_poly.entity_id
_entity_poly.type
_entity_poly.pdbx_seq_one_letter_code
_entity_poly.pdbx_strand_id
1 'polypeptide(L)'
;MLVDLYDTGLDEFIFNLVTQDKESRDLNNEEKIEVAGKEKQEWNALFKLDKYARASKRYEKYIEYDSSFSEDEKKQSKQPKFSCNLNNAACKLKLKDYKEAAKLCTKVLELDSKAV
;
A
#
# COMPACT_ATOMS: atom_id res chain seq x y z
N MET A 1 14.59 5.36 -2.69
CA MET A 1 14.98 4.28 -3.62
C MET A 1 13.92 3.18 -3.72
N LEU A 2 13.46 2.55 -2.63
CA LEU A 2 12.41 1.52 -2.73
C LEU A 2 10.99 2.08 -3.01
N VAL A 3 10.71 3.33 -2.64
CA VAL A 3 9.34 3.90 -2.80
C VAL A 3 9.15 4.70 -4.10
N ASP A 4 10.24 5.17 -4.72
CA ASP A 4 10.15 6.06 -5.89
C ASP A 4 9.88 5.30 -7.21
N LEU A 5 9.98 3.96 -7.22
CA LEU A 5 9.90 3.16 -8.46
C LEU A 5 8.46 2.80 -8.90
N TYR A 6 7.44 3.06 -8.08
CA TYR A 6 6.04 2.67 -8.37
C TYR A 6 5.02 3.80 -8.08
N ASP A 7 5.47 5.04 -8.14
CA ASP A 7 4.82 6.16 -7.46
C ASP A 7 3.47 6.59 -8.07
N THR A 8 3.26 6.44 -9.38
CA THR A 8 2.06 6.96 -10.05
C THR A 8 0.79 6.14 -9.76
N GLY A 9 0.89 4.81 -9.68
CA GLY A 9 -0.26 3.95 -9.38
C GLY A 9 -0.65 3.99 -7.90
N LEU A 10 0.34 4.20 -7.02
CA LEU A 10 0.10 4.22 -5.59
C LEU A 10 -0.76 5.43 -5.17
N ASP A 11 -0.58 6.58 -5.82
CA ASP A 11 -1.35 7.80 -5.51
C ASP A 11 -2.85 7.63 -5.78
N GLU A 12 -3.20 7.16 -6.98
CA GLU A 12 -4.59 6.89 -7.34
C GLU A 12 -5.20 5.81 -6.45
N PHE A 13 -4.41 4.82 -6.06
CA PHE A 13 -4.87 3.77 -5.15
C PHE A 13 -5.11 4.25 -3.74
N ILE A 14 -4.22 5.07 -3.19
CA ILE A 14 -4.41 5.67 -1.86
C ILE A 14 -5.64 6.57 -1.90
N PHE A 15 -5.81 7.36 -2.96
CA PHE A 15 -7.01 8.17 -3.14
C PHE A 15 -8.29 7.32 -3.17
N ASN A 16 -8.30 6.22 -3.92
CA ASN A 16 -9.43 5.28 -3.95
C ASN A 16 -9.66 4.60 -2.60
N LEU A 17 -8.61 4.35 -1.82
CA LEU A 17 -8.78 3.84 -0.46
C LEU A 17 -9.45 4.88 0.44
N VAL A 18 -9.00 6.13 0.35
CA VAL A 18 -9.58 7.26 1.09
C VAL A 18 -11.01 7.51 0.65
N THR A 19 -11.39 7.31 -0.61
CA THR A 19 -12.80 7.49 -1.01
C THR A 19 -13.72 6.41 -0.44
N GLN A 20 -13.20 5.21 -0.20
CA GLN A 20 -13.95 4.06 0.29
C GLN A 20 -14.00 3.97 1.83
N ASP A 21 -13.00 4.54 2.52
CA ASP A 21 -12.96 4.60 3.98
C ASP A 21 -14.15 5.41 4.54
N LYS A 22 -14.77 4.87 5.60
CA LYS A 22 -16.03 5.42 6.13
C LYS A 22 -15.86 6.81 6.72
N GLU A 23 -14.69 7.13 7.27
CA GLU A 23 -14.41 8.41 7.92
C GLU A 23 -14.23 9.55 6.91
N SER A 24 -13.90 9.21 5.67
CA SER A 24 -13.61 10.16 4.59
C SER A 24 -14.73 10.27 3.56
N ARG A 25 -15.85 9.55 3.72
CA ARG A 25 -17.00 9.66 2.80
C ARG A 25 -17.54 11.09 2.68
N ASP A 26 -17.53 11.82 3.80
CA ASP A 26 -18.04 13.19 3.92
C ASP A 26 -17.06 14.26 3.38
N LEU A 27 -15.81 13.88 3.09
CA LEU A 27 -14.81 14.79 2.52
C LEU A 27 -15.10 15.05 1.03
N ASN A 28 -14.87 16.28 0.60
CA ASN A 28 -14.88 16.62 -0.81
C ASN A 28 -13.63 16.03 -1.52
N ASN A 29 -13.59 16.09 -2.86
CA ASN A 29 -12.49 15.49 -3.61
C ASN A 29 -11.13 16.13 -3.31
N GLU A 30 -11.07 17.44 -3.06
CA GLU A 30 -9.83 18.14 -2.73
C GLU A 30 -9.30 17.68 -1.37
N GLU A 31 -10.17 17.57 -0.37
CA GLU A 31 -9.83 17.05 0.95
C GLU A 31 -9.37 15.58 0.89
N LYS A 32 -10.02 14.75 0.07
CA LYS A 32 -9.59 13.36 -0.15
C LYS A 32 -8.21 13.27 -0.79
N ILE A 33 -7.90 14.14 -1.77
CA ILE A 33 -6.56 14.24 -2.36
C ILE A 33 -5.54 14.65 -1.30
N GLU A 34 -5.88 15.62 -0.44
CA GLU A 34 -5.00 16.06 0.64
C GLU A 34 -4.72 14.94 1.66
N VAL A 35 -5.75 14.20 2.07
CA VAL A 35 -5.61 13.05 2.98
C VAL A 35 -4.77 11.96 2.35
N ALA A 36 -5.00 11.63 1.08
CA ALA A 36 -4.21 10.65 0.34
C ALA A 36 -2.73 11.06 0.26
N GLY A 37 -2.47 12.33 -0.06
CA GLY A 37 -1.12 12.90 -0.11
C GLY A 37 -0.42 12.86 1.26
N LYS A 38 -1.13 13.19 2.34
CA LYS A 38 -0.59 13.11 3.72
C LYS A 38 -0.25 11.69 4.12
N GLU A 39 -1.13 10.71 3.87
CA GLU A 39 -0.85 9.31 4.17
C GLU A 39 0.40 8.81 3.43
N LYS A 40 0.54 9.11 2.14
CA LYS A 40 1.76 8.78 1.37
C LYS A 40 3.02 9.39 1.99
N GLN A 41 2.97 10.68 2.33
CA GLN A 41 4.10 11.37 2.95
C GLN A 41 4.45 10.77 4.31
N GLU A 42 3.45 10.42 5.13
CA GLU A 42 3.66 9.76 6.42
C GLU A 42 4.38 8.42 6.25
N TRP A 43 3.99 7.58 5.30
CA TRP A 43 4.63 6.27 5.13
C TRP A 43 6.09 6.41 4.69
N ASN A 44 6.34 7.33 3.76
CA ASN A 44 7.68 7.69 3.32
C ASN A 44 8.55 8.19 4.48
N ALA A 45 7.98 9.04 5.33
CA ALA A 45 8.67 9.54 6.52
C ALA A 45 8.96 8.41 7.53
N LEU A 46 8.00 7.52 7.78
CA LEU A 46 8.17 6.41 8.72
C LEU A 46 9.30 5.47 8.30
N PHE A 47 9.40 5.16 7.01
CA PHE A 47 10.50 4.33 6.50
C PHE A 47 11.85 5.05 6.60
N LYS A 48 11.90 6.34 6.22
CA LYS A 48 13.14 7.15 6.29
C LYS A 48 13.64 7.39 7.71
N LEU A 49 12.74 7.38 8.70
CA LEU A 49 13.06 7.53 10.13
C LEU A 49 13.39 6.19 10.83
N ASP A 50 13.63 5.12 10.08
CA ASP A 50 13.87 3.76 10.60
C ASP A 50 12.73 3.22 11.48
N LYS A 51 11.51 3.77 11.38
CA LYS A 51 10.33 3.34 12.14
C LYS A 51 9.61 2.19 11.44
N TYR A 52 10.36 1.14 11.12
CA TYR A 52 9.90 0.02 10.27
C TYR A 52 8.66 -0.69 10.79
N ALA A 53 8.52 -0.87 12.11
CA ALA A 53 7.33 -1.49 12.70
C ALA A 53 6.05 -0.66 12.46
N ARG A 54 6.16 0.66 12.57
CA ARG A 54 5.02 1.57 12.34
C ARG A 54 4.70 1.68 10.84
N ALA A 55 5.72 1.69 9.97
CA ALA A 55 5.54 1.62 8.53
C ALA A 55 4.85 0.30 8.11
N SER A 56 5.30 -0.83 8.66
CA SER A 56 4.74 -2.17 8.38
C SER A 56 3.25 -2.24 8.71
N LYS A 57 2.84 -1.74 9.88
CA LYS A 57 1.42 -1.69 10.28
C LYS A 57 0.56 -0.87 9.32
N ARG A 58 1.09 0.22 8.74
CA ARG A 58 0.37 0.98 7.71
C ARG A 58 0.17 0.10 6.49
N TYR A 59 1.23 -0.48 5.92
CA TYR A 59 1.10 -1.36 4.74
C TYR A 59 0.14 -2.54 4.94
N GLU A 60 0.14 -3.16 6.13
CA GLU A 60 -0.80 -4.25 6.46
C GLU A 60 -2.26 -3.80 6.32
N LYS A 61 -2.62 -2.61 6.83
CA LYS A 61 -3.97 -2.02 6.67
C LYS A 61 -4.34 -1.86 5.19
N TYR A 62 -3.40 -1.45 4.34
CA TYR A 62 -3.66 -1.25 2.89
C TYR A 62 -3.77 -2.57 2.13
N ILE A 63 -2.94 -3.57 2.46
CA ILE A 63 -2.94 -4.86 1.75
C ILE A 63 -4.23 -5.65 2.00
N GLU A 64 -4.81 -5.54 3.20
CA GLU A 64 -6.06 -6.23 3.57
C GLU A 64 -7.32 -5.60 2.93
N TYR A 65 -7.20 -4.40 2.37
CA TYR A 65 -8.34 -3.66 1.86
C TYR A 65 -8.59 -3.96 0.38
N ASP A 66 -9.38 -4.98 0.12
CA ASP A 66 -9.92 -5.24 -1.22
C ASP A 66 -11.33 -5.85 -1.26
N SER A 67 -11.90 -6.11 -0.09
CA SER A 67 -13.19 -6.79 0.06
C SER A 67 -14.36 -6.04 -0.57
N SER A 68 -14.21 -4.74 -0.79
CA SER A 68 -15.26 -3.88 -1.38
C SER A 68 -15.02 -3.53 -2.85
N PHE A 69 -13.89 -3.94 -3.44
CA PHE A 69 -13.56 -3.60 -4.82
C PHE A 69 -14.32 -4.49 -5.81
N SER A 70 -14.84 -3.87 -6.86
CA SER A 70 -15.27 -4.55 -8.09
C SER A 70 -14.08 -5.26 -8.76
N GLU A 71 -14.36 -6.17 -9.70
CA GLU A 71 -13.30 -6.88 -10.42
C GLU A 71 -12.38 -5.92 -11.20
N ASP A 72 -12.90 -4.81 -11.72
CA ASP A 72 -12.09 -3.82 -12.43
C ASP A 72 -11.24 -2.99 -11.47
N GLU A 73 -11.76 -2.62 -10.29
CA GLU A 73 -10.96 -1.99 -9.24
C GLU A 73 -9.89 -2.94 -8.70
N LYS A 74 -10.17 -4.25 -8.60
CA LYS A 74 -9.17 -5.26 -8.23
C LYS A 74 -8.03 -5.31 -9.24
N LYS A 75 -8.33 -5.26 -10.54
CA LYS A 75 -7.28 -5.20 -11.59
C LYS A 75 -6.43 -3.94 -11.45
N GLN A 76 -7.04 -2.78 -11.24
CA GLN A 76 -6.34 -1.51 -11.04
C GLN A 76 -5.51 -1.50 -9.74
N SER A 77 -6.00 -2.15 -8.68
CA SER A 77 -5.31 -2.29 -7.40
C SER A 77 -4.06 -3.17 -7.43
N LYS A 78 -3.82 -3.90 -8.52
CA LYS A 78 -2.75 -4.90 -8.60
C LYS A 78 -1.37 -4.29 -8.38
N GLN A 79 -1.00 -3.28 -9.18
CA GLN A 79 0.30 -2.61 -9.07
C GLN A 79 0.52 -1.96 -7.69
N PRO A 80 -0.44 -1.17 -7.15
CA PRO A 80 -0.34 -0.64 -5.79
C PRO A 80 -0.15 -1.71 -4.72
N LYS A 81 -0.89 -2.84 -4.82
CA LYS A 81 -0.71 -3.97 -3.90
C LYS A 81 0.69 -4.56 -3.98
N PHE A 82 1.31 -4.59 -5.16
CA PHE A 82 2.68 -5.08 -5.31
C PHE A 82 3.61 -4.19 -4.52
N SER A 83 3.53 -2.89 -4.76
CA SER A 83 4.34 -1.89 -4.06
C SER A 83 4.17 -1.99 -2.54
N CYS A 84 2.92 -2.09 -2.04
CA CYS A 84 2.66 -2.24 -0.62
C CYS A 84 3.24 -3.54 -0.04
N ASN A 85 3.09 -4.68 -0.72
CA ASN A 85 3.66 -5.96 -0.26
C ASN A 85 5.19 -5.90 -0.25
N LEU A 86 5.83 -5.37 -1.30
CA LEU A 86 7.29 -5.25 -1.39
C LEU A 86 7.86 -4.27 -0.36
N ASN A 87 7.20 -3.13 -0.16
CA ASN A 87 7.62 -2.17 0.85
C ASN A 87 7.46 -2.72 2.27
N ASN A 88 6.38 -3.48 2.52
CA ASN A 88 6.22 -4.18 3.79
C ASN A 88 7.29 -5.27 3.96
N ALA A 89 7.61 -6.03 2.91
CA ALA A 89 8.68 -7.01 2.93
C ALA A 89 10.03 -6.36 3.29
N ALA A 90 10.35 -5.20 2.72
CA ALA A 90 11.52 -4.42 3.11
C ALA A 90 11.51 -4.01 4.59
N CYS A 91 10.36 -3.62 5.14
CA CYS A 91 10.21 -3.36 6.57
C CYS A 91 10.48 -4.62 7.41
N LYS A 92 9.91 -5.78 7.01
CA LYS A 92 10.11 -7.06 7.70
C LYS A 92 11.58 -7.50 7.67
N LEU A 93 12.29 -7.30 6.55
CA LEU A 93 13.74 -7.56 6.45
C LEU A 93 14.53 -6.71 7.44
N LYS A 94 14.21 -5.42 7.58
CA LYS A 94 14.85 -4.53 8.55
C LYS A 94 14.57 -4.92 9.99
N LEU A 95 13.39 -5.49 10.25
CA LEU A 95 12.98 -6.04 11.55
C LEU A 95 13.50 -7.47 11.80
N LYS A 96 14.22 -8.06 10.84
CA LYS A 96 14.69 -9.46 10.86
C LYS A 96 13.57 -10.51 10.93
N ASP A 97 12.36 -10.14 10.52
CA ASP A 97 11.25 -11.06 10.33
C ASP A 97 11.30 -11.67 8.92
N TYR A 98 12.25 -12.56 8.71
CA TYR A 98 12.53 -13.14 7.39
C TYR A 98 11.37 -14.01 6.88
N LYS A 99 10.61 -14.62 7.79
CA LYS A 99 9.47 -15.47 7.44
C LYS A 99 8.34 -14.65 6.82
N GLU A 100 7.98 -13.54 7.45
CA GLU A 100 6.92 -12.69 6.91
C GLU A 100 7.40 -11.91 5.67
N ALA A 101 8.67 -11.51 5.61
CA ALA A 101 9.26 -10.93 4.40
C ALA A 101 9.12 -11.86 3.19
N ALA A 102 9.47 -13.15 3.34
CA ALA A 102 9.35 -14.13 2.27
C ALA A 102 7.89 -14.31 1.84
N LYS A 103 6.96 -14.43 2.78
CA LYS A 103 5.52 -14.56 2.51
C LYS A 103 4.97 -13.37 1.72
N LEU A 104 5.37 -12.14 2.05
CA LEU A 104 4.96 -10.94 1.33
C LEU A 104 5.50 -10.93 -0.11
N CYS A 105 6.76 -11.32 -0.32
CA CYS A 105 7.31 -11.47 -1.66
C CYS A 105 6.60 -12.55 -2.48
N THR A 106 6.30 -13.71 -1.88
CA THR A 106 5.53 -14.79 -2.54
C THR A 106 4.15 -14.32 -2.98
N LYS A 107 3.44 -13.53 -2.15
CA LYS A 107 2.15 -12.94 -2.55
C LYS A 107 2.24 -12.09 -3.81
N VAL A 108 3.33 -11.32 -3.98
CA VAL A 108 3.54 -10.52 -5.20
C VAL A 108 3.66 -11.43 -6.42
N LEU A 109 4.45 -12.51 -6.32
CA LEU A 109 4.62 -13.50 -7.39
C LEU A 109 3.29 -14.23 -7.72
N GLU A 110 2.51 -14.58 -6.71
CA GLU A 110 1.19 -15.22 -6.88
C GLU A 110 0.19 -14.29 -7.57
N LEU A 111 0.17 -13.01 -7.21
CA LEU A 111 -0.68 -12.04 -7.89
C LEU A 111 -0.16 -11.74 -9.31
N ASP A 112 1.16 -11.82 -9.54
CA ASP A 112 1.74 -11.57 -10.86
C ASP A 112 1.39 -12.68 -11.85
N SER A 113 1.57 -13.92 -11.43
CA SER A 113 1.24 -15.12 -12.21
C SER A 113 -0.24 -15.27 -12.57
N LYS A 114 -1.15 -14.64 -11.81
CA LYS A 114 -2.59 -14.59 -12.11
C LYS A 114 -2.99 -13.59 -13.21
N ALA A 115 -2.07 -12.81 -13.79
CA ALA A 115 -2.37 -11.94 -14.94
C ALA A 115 -1.82 -12.44 -16.27
N VAL A 116 -1.69 -13.75 -16.40
CA VAL A 116 -1.60 -14.46 -17.69
C VAL A 116 -2.96 -15.09 -17.96
#